data_AF-A0A076MUR8-F1
#
_entry.id   AF-A0A076MUR8-F1
#
_cell.length_a   1.000
_cell.length_b   1.000
_cell.length_c   1.000
_cell.angle_alpha   90.00
_cell.angle_beta   90.00
_cell.angle_gamma   90.00
#
_symmetry.space_group_name_H-M   'P 1'
#
loop_
_entity.id
_entity.type
_entity.pdbx_description
1 polymer ?
#
loop_
_entity_poly.entity_id
_entity_poly.type
_entity_poly.pdbx_seq_one_letter_code
_entity_poly.pdbx_strand_id
1 'polypeptide(L)' 'MAPVLNGTDLMVDKLLVLDAHRCDFAPLLHIARDLREQVDWERVAKETGESPYVQAFLTLLDSLDVVELEGTA' A
#
# COMPACT_ATOMS: atom_id res chain seq x y z
N MET A 1 21.36 -6.85 -17.36
CA MET A 1 20.79 -6.83 -16.00
C MET A 1 19.36 -6.33 -16.11
N ALA A 2 18.38 -7.08 -15.60
CA ALA A 2 17.01 -6.58 -15.52
C ALA A 2 16.89 -5.64 -14.29
N PRO A 3 16.18 -4.51 -14.38
CA PRO A 3 16.00 -3.62 -13.22
C PRO A 3 15.18 -4.34 -12.15
N VAL A 4 15.70 -4.36 -10.92
CA VAL A 4 14.93 -4.81 -9.75
C VAL A 4 13.98 -3.68 -9.40
N LEU A 5 12.68 -3.95 -9.49
CA LEU A 5 11.66 -2.99 -9.06
C LEU A 5 11.72 -2.84 -7.54
N ASN A 6 11.79 -1.61 -7.05
CA ASN A 6 11.75 -1.32 -5.62
C ASN A 6 10.36 -1.69 -5.07
N GLY A 7 10.30 -2.33 -3.89
CA GLY A 7 9.04 -2.70 -3.23
C GLY A 7 8.11 -1.51 -3.02
N THR A 8 8.65 -0.34 -2.70
CA THR A 8 7.87 0.90 -2.55
C THR A 8 7.20 1.32 -3.85
N ASP A 9 7.95 1.35 -4.96
CA ASP A 9 7.40 1.76 -6.26
C ASP A 9 6.36 0.74 -6.75
N LEU A 10 6.61 -0.57 -6.52
CA LEU A 10 5.61 -1.60 -6.78
C LEU A 10 4.32 -1.39 -5.97
N MET A 11 4.43 -1.03 -4.69
CA MET A 11 3.27 -0.80 -3.84
C MET A 11 2.47 0.43 -4.31
N VAL A 12 3.15 1.54 -4.64
CA VAL A 12 2.51 2.73 -5.22
C VAL A 12 1.74 2.37 -6.49
N ASP A 13 2.38 1.68 -7.44
CA ASP A 13 1.75 1.28 -8.70
C ASP A 13 0.51 0.40 -8.48
N LYS A 14 0.58 -0.53 -7.51
CA LYS A 14 -0.53 -1.42 -7.17
C LYS A 14 -1.71 -0.71 -6.50
N LEU A 15 -1.45 0.37 -5.77
CA LEU A 15 -2.48 1.15 -5.09
C LEU A 15 -3.15 2.16 -6.03
N LEU A 16 -2.40 2.74 -6.97
CA LEU A 16 -2.93 3.72 -7.94
C LEU A 16 -3.92 3.11 -8.94
N VAL A 17 -4.01 1.78 -9.06
CA VAL A 17 -5.00 1.11 -9.90
C VAL A 17 -6.34 0.81 -9.20
N LEU A 18 -6.47 1.16 -7.92
CA LEU A 18 -7.70 0.95 -7.16
C LEU A 18 -8.79 1.93 -7.61
N ASP A 19 -9.94 1.38 -7.99
CA ASP A 19 -11.15 2.13 -8.32
C ASP A 19 -12.40 1.28 -8.04
N ALA A 20 -13.60 1.83 -8.29
CA ALA A 20 -14.87 1.15 -8.03
C ALA A 20 -15.00 -0.24 -8.67
N HIS A 21 -14.34 -0.48 -9.81
CA HIS A 21 -14.35 -1.76 -10.52
C HIS A 21 -13.22 -2.69 -10.09
N ARG A 22 -12.19 -2.15 -9.43
CA ARG A 22 -10.93 -2.85 -9.10
C ARG A 22 -10.54 -2.68 -7.64
N CYS A 23 -11.53 -2.70 -6.74
CA CYS A 23 -11.31 -2.60 -5.30
C CYS A 23 -11.25 -4.00 -4.67
N ASP A 24 -10.18 -4.75 -4.95
CA ASP A 24 -9.92 -6.05 -4.31
C ASP A 24 -8.65 -5.98 -3.45
N PHE A 25 -8.85 -5.95 -2.12
CA PHE A 25 -7.76 -5.87 -1.15
C PHE A 25 -7.12 -7.23 -0.84
N ALA A 26 -7.77 -8.35 -1.15
CA ALA A 26 -7.24 -9.67 -0.82
C ALA A 26 -5.83 -9.92 -1.41
N PRO A 27 -5.58 -9.75 -2.72
CA PRO A 27 -4.23 -9.91 -3.27
C PRO A 27 -3.26 -8.83 -2.79
N LEU A 28 -3.73 -7.60 -2.56
CA LEU A 28 -2.91 -6.50 -2.07
C LEU A 28 -2.40 -6.75 -0.64
N LEU A 29 -3.24 -7.32 0.23
CA LEU A 29 -2.86 -7.69 1.60
C LEU A 29 -1.72 -8.70 1.62
N HIS A 30 -1.74 -9.69 0.72
CA HIS A 30 -0.66 -10.66 0.60
C HIS A 30 0.65 -9.98 0.20
N ILE A 31 0.60 -9.15 -0.85
CA ILE A 31 1.78 -8.41 -1.32
C ILE A 31 2.33 -7.47 -0.23
N ALA A 32 1.45 -6.74 0.47
CA ALA A 32 1.82 -5.82 1.53
C ALA A 32 2.55 -6.53 2.68
N ARG A 33 2.07 -7.71 3.10
CA ARG A 33 2.71 -8.51 4.15
C ARG A 33 4.07 -9.04 3.72
N ASP A 34 4.18 -9.54 2.50
CA ASP A 34 5.45 -10.06 1.97
C ASP A 34 6.52 -8.97 1.83
N LEU A 35 6.09 -7.74 1.55
CA LEU A 35 6.99 -6.60 1.32
C LEU A 35 7.09 -5.63 2.50
N ARG A 36 6.49 -5.94 3.66
CA ARG A 36 6.32 -4.98 4.77
C ARG A 36 7.62 -4.27 5.20
N GLU A 37 8.74 -4.99 5.19
CA GLU A 37 10.07 -4.48 5.62
C GLU A 37 10.85 -3.82 4.48
N GLN A 38 10.37 -3.94 3.24
CA GLN A 38 11.01 -3.41 2.03
C GLN A 38 10.34 -2.13 1.52
N VAL A 39 9.13 -1.83 2.02
CA VAL A 39 8.32 -0.70 1.59
C VAL A 39 8.51 0.48 2.54
N ASP A 40 8.74 1.65 1.98
CA ASP A 40 8.62 2.93 2.68
C ASP A 40 7.14 3.33 2.71
N TRP A 41 6.46 2.99 3.81
CA TRP A 41 5.02 3.20 3.96
C TRP A 41 4.62 4.66 4.09
N GLU A 42 5.49 5.52 4.63
CA GLU A 42 5.27 6.98 4.66
C GLU A 42 5.24 7.54 3.23
N ARG A 43 6.19 7.12 2.39
CA ARG A 43 6.23 7.50 0.98
C ARG A 43 5.00 7.00 0.22
N VAL A 44 4.60 5.74 0.43
CA VAL A 44 3.37 5.19 -0.17
C VAL A 44 2.16 6.04 0.20
N ALA A 45 1.96 6.32 1.49
CA ALA A 45 0.84 7.11 1.96
C ALA A 45 0.83 8.52 1.35
N LYS A 46 1.99 9.17 1.26
CA LYS A 46 2.13 10.50 0.64
C LYS A 46 1.79 10.50 -0.86
N GLU A 47 2.23 9.49 -1.61
CA GLU A 47 2.05 9.45 -3.07
C GLU A 47 0.65 8.98 -3.50
N THR A 48 -0.06 8.26 -2.64
CA THR A 48 -1.33 7.60 -3.01
C THR A 48 -2.53 8.03 -2.17
N GLY A 49 -2.30 8.84 -1.12
CA GLY A 49 -3.28 9.22 -0.11
C GLY A 49 -4.44 10.09 -0.59
N GLU A 50 -4.45 10.56 -1.84
CA GLU A 50 -5.61 11.25 -2.43
C GLU A 50 -6.77 10.29 -2.78
N SER A 51 -6.49 8.98 -2.92
CA SER A 51 -7.52 7.98 -3.25
C SER A 51 -8.22 7.47 -1.98
N PRO A 52 -9.57 7.55 -1.89
CA PRO A 52 -10.30 7.02 -0.73
C PRO A 52 -10.17 5.50 -0.59
N TYR A 53 -9.94 4.78 -1.69
CA TYR A 53 -9.68 3.33 -1.66
C TYR A 53 -8.33 3.02 -1.02
N VAL A 54 -7.32 3.84 -1.31
CA VAL A 54 -5.99 3.68 -0.74
C VAL A 54 -5.97 4.06 0.73
N GLN A 55 -6.64 5.15 1.10
CA GLN A 55 -6.85 5.52 2.50
C GLN A 55 -7.47 4.36 3.29
N ALA A 56 -8.55 3.76 2.78
CA ALA A 56 -9.18 2.60 3.42
C ALA A 56 -8.24 1.39 3.55
N PHE A 57 -7.43 1.12 2.53
CA PHE A 57 -6.46 0.03 2.57
C PHE A 57 -5.35 0.28 3.59
N LEU A 58 -4.79 1.49 3.65
CA LEU A 58 -3.75 1.86 4.61
C LEU A 58 -4.27 1.80 6.05
N THR A 59 -5.48 2.29 6.32
CA THR A 59 -6.14 2.13 7.62
C THR A 59 -6.32 0.65 7.98
N LEU A 60 -6.66 -0.20 7.01
CA LEU A 60 -6.78 -1.64 7.23
C LEU A 60 -5.42 -2.28 7.57
N LEU A 61 -4.33 -1.87 6.90
CA LEU A 61 -2.99 -2.39 7.20
C LEU A 61 -2.53 -2.03 8.62
N ASP A 62 -2.76 -0.78 9.02
CA ASP A 62 -2.47 -0.27 10.37
C ASP A 62 -3.30 -1.03 11.42
N SER A 63 -4.61 -1.18 11.20
CA SER A 63 -5.52 -1.92 12.09
C SER A 63 -5.20 -3.42 12.22
N LEU A 64 -4.43 -3.98 11.28
CA LEU A 64 -4.01 -5.38 11.26
C LEU A 64 -2.57 -5.57 11.75
N ASP A 65 -1.92 -4.51 12.27
CA ASP A 65 -0.51 -4.49 12.68
C ASP A 65 0.45 -4.96 11.57
N VAL A 66 0.10 -4.70 10.30
CA VAL A 66 0.97 -5.01 9.15
C VAL A 66 2.02 -3.92 8.97
N VAL A 67 1.63 -2.67 9.25
CA VAL A 67 2.46 -1.46 9.16
C VAL A 67 2.13 -0.56 10.35
N GLU A 68 3.02 0.36 10.69
CA GLU A 68 2.77 1.42 11.67
C GLU A 68 2.74 2.75 10.91
N LEU A 69 1.57 3.38 10.84
CA LEU A 69 1.41 4.68 10.19
C LEU A 69 1.23 5.77 11.25
N GLU A 70 2.21 6.67 11.36
CA GLU A 70 2.11 7.85 12.22
C GLU A 70 1.02 8.79 11.70
N GLY A 71 -0.22 8.68 12.22
CA GLY A 71 -1.26 9.68 12.00
C GLY A 71 -2.67 9.21 11.60
N THR A 72 -3.04 7.95 11.82
CA THR A 72 -4.44 7.50 11.66
C THR A 72 -5.16 7.41 13.01
N ALA A 73 -5.47 8.56 13.61
CA ALA A 73 -6.40 8.69 14.74
C ALA A 73 -7.41 9.82 14.50
#